data_AF-A0A1M4VKJ5-F1
#
_entry.id   AF-A0A1M4VKJ5-F1
#
_cell.length_a   1.000
_cell.length_b   1.000
_cell.length_c   1.000
_cell.angle_alpha   90.00
_cell.angle_beta   90.00
_cell.angle_gamma   90.00
#
_symmetry.space_group_name_H-M   'P 1'
#
loop_
_entity.id
_entity.type
_entity.pdbx_description
1 polymer ?
#
loop_
_entity_poly.entity_id
_entity_poly.type
_entity_poly.pdbx_seq_one_letter_code
_entity_poly.pdbx_strand_id
1 'polypeptide(L)'
;MICPNCRENNSDNSKFCVYCGYSLINLNEDLFDKRVFNFEYFLINKTDKTLISKWIKPIIAIIIAVICLFRIMVIWKGGVNSVVFCEKVDSQLLPINKGDSFKAGNYYY
;
A
#
# COMPACT_ATOMS: atom_id res chain seq x y z
N MET A 1 6.88 39.99 -11.31
CA MET A 1 7.88 40.02 -10.22
C MET A 1 9.27 39.80 -10.78
N ILE A 2 10.25 40.65 -10.46
CA ILE A 2 11.64 40.50 -10.93
C ILE A 2 12.40 39.56 -9.98
N CYS A 3 13.08 38.54 -10.52
CA CYS A 3 13.90 37.63 -9.73
C CYS A 3 15.13 38.35 -9.15
N PRO A 4 15.39 38.31 -7.83
CA PRO A 4 16.55 38.99 -7.25
C PRO A 4 17.89 38.31 -7.60
N ASN A 5 17.86 37.04 -8.01
CA ASN A 5 19.06 36.27 -8.33
C ASN A 5 19.52 36.49 -9.79
N CYS A 6 18.63 36.28 -10.77
CA CYS A 6 18.98 36.40 -12.19
C CYS A 6 18.42 37.64 -12.89
N ARG A 7 17.59 38.45 -12.18
CA ARG A 7 16.94 39.68 -12.69
C ARG A 7 15.95 39.49 -13.83
N GLU A 8 15.56 38.25 -14.11
CA GLU A 8 14.56 37.96 -15.12
C GLU A 8 13.13 38.22 -14.60
N ASN A 9 12.21 38.51 -15.52
CA ASN A 9 10.82 38.77 -15.16
C ASN A 9 10.02 37.46 -15.01
N ASN A 10 9.29 37.36 -13.91
CA ASN A 10 8.45 36.21 -13.57
C ASN A 10 7.00 36.65 -13.34
N SER A 11 6.05 35.71 -13.48
CA SER A 11 4.67 35.96 -13.08
C SER A 11 4.59 36.23 -11.57
N ASP A 12 3.68 37.11 -11.15
CA ASP A 12 3.54 37.51 -9.75
C ASP A 12 3.13 36.34 -8.83
N ASN A 13 2.55 35.28 -9.41
CA ASN A 13 2.17 34.06 -8.68
C ASN A 13 3.21 32.94 -8.80
N SER A 14 4.37 33.19 -9.41
CA SER A 14 5.42 32.19 -9.55
C SER A 14 6.12 31.93 -8.21
N LYS A 15 6.01 30.70 -7.70
CA LYS A 15 6.73 30.24 -6.50
C LYS A 15 8.25 30.16 -6.69
N PHE A 16 8.70 29.95 -7.92
CA PHE A 16 10.10 29.85 -8.28
C PHE A 16 10.37 30.63 -9.56
N CYS A 17 11.59 31.10 -9.73
CA CYS A 17 12.04 31.69 -10.97
C CYS A 17 12.13 30.61 -12.06
N VAL A 18 11.36 30.76 -13.14
CA VAL A 18 11.35 29.81 -14.27
C VAL A 18 12.69 29.71 -15.01
N TYR A 19 13.59 30.67 -14.82
CA TYR A 19 14.88 30.73 -15.51
C TYR A 19 16.04 30.17 -14.68
N CYS A 20 16.08 30.47 -13.37
CA CYS A 20 17.20 30.06 -12.52
C CYS A 20 16.81 29.14 -11.34
N GLY A 21 15.51 28.85 -11.17
CA GLY A 21 14.98 28.02 -10.09
C GLY A 21 14.98 28.69 -8.70
N TYR A 22 15.39 29.96 -8.59
CA TYR A 22 15.42 30.67 -7.30
C TYR A 22 14.02 30.76 -6.69
N SER A 23 13.87 30.40 -5.41
CA SER A 23 12.60 30.48 -4.69
C SER A 23 12.15 31.93 -4.55
N LEU A 24 10.97 32.25 -5.07
CA LEU A 24 10.34 33.57 -4.99
C LEU A 24 9.31 33.65 -3.86
N ILE A 25 9.04 32.54 -3.16
CA ILE A 25 8.15 32.53 -2.00
C ILE A 25 8.85 33.26 -0.85
N ASN A 26 8.21 34.31 -0.34
CA ASN A 26 8.61 34.92 0.93
C ASN A 26 8.16 34.01 2.08
N LEU A 27 9.09 33.71 2.99
CA LEU A 27 8.95 32.76 4.10
C LEU A 27 7.70 32.99 4.99
N ASN A 28 7.07 34.16 4.90
CA ASN A 28 5.92 34.53 5.71
C ASN A 28 4.61 33.85 5.29
N GLU A 29 4.44 33.48 4.02
CA GLU A 29 3.23 32.79 3.55
C GLU A 29 3.25 31.30 3.93
N ASP A 30 4.39 30.63 3.78
CA ASP A 30 4.56 29.21 4.13
C ASP A 30 4.53 28.95 5.65
N LEU A 31 4.88 29.96 6.46
CA LEU A 31 4.79 29.87 7.93
C LEU A 31 3.36 29.98 8.45
N PHE A 32 2.43 30.50 7.66
CA PHE A 32 1.03 30.59 8.06
C PHE A 32 0.34 29.23 7.85
N ASP A 33 0.57 28.62 6.69
CA ASP A 33 -0.02 27.33 6.34
C ASP A 33 0.45 26.22 7.29
N LYS A 34 1.77 26.15 7.57
CA LYS A 34 2.32 25.18 8.52
C LYS A 34 1.82 25.36 9.96
N ARG A 35 1.49 26.58 10.40
CA ARG A 35 1.03 26.82 11.78
C ARG A 35 -0.42 26.43 11.98
N VAL A 36 -1.29 26.65 10.98
CA VAL A 36 -2.70 26.28 11.05
C VAL A 36 -2.85 24.75 11.06
N PHE A 37 -2.15 24.02 10.17
CA PHE A 37 -2.20 22.55 10.13
C PHE A 37 -1.65 21.88 11.40
N ASN A 38 -0.56 22.40 11.98
CA ASN A 38 0.01 21.83 13.20
C ASN A 38 -0.90 21.98 14.42
N PHE A 39 -1.72 23.03 14.48
CA PHE A 39 -2.62 23.27 15.60
C PHE A 39 -3.82 22.31 15.59
N GLU A 40 -4.45 22.12 14.42
CA GLU A 40 -5.57 21.16 14.29
C GLU A 40 -5.12 19.72 14.61
N TYR A 41 -3.96 19.30 14.10
CA TYR A 41 -3.41 17.97 14.39
C TYR A 41 -3.05 17.78 15.88
N PHE A 42 -2.51 18.81 16.54
CA PHE A 42 -2.18 18.76 17.96
C PHE A 42 -3.42 18.60 18.85
N LEU A 43 -4.54 19.25 18.50
CA LEU A 43 -5.80 19.10 19.21
C LEU A 43 -6.38 17.69 19.10
N ILE A 44 -6.33 17.07 17.90
CA ILE A 44 -6.79 15.69 17.68
C ILE A 44 -5.90 14.68 18.42
N ASN A 45 -4.60 14.94 18.50
CA ASN A 45 -3.64 14.02 19.09
C ASN A 45 -3.68 13.99 20.63
N LYS A 46 -4.19 15.04 21.29
CA LYS A 46 -4.18 15.15 22.75
C LYS A 46 -5.30 14.36 23.43
N THR A 47 -6.41 14.06 22.74
CA THR A 47 -7.60 13.52 23.39
C THR A 47 -7.65 12.01 23.57
N ASP A 48 -6.88 11.18 22.85
CA ASP A 48 -7.30 9.75 22.75
C ASP A 48 -6.22 8.65 22.72
N LYS A 49 -4.97 8.92 23.08
CA LYS A 49 -3.95 7.85 23.08
C LYS A 49 -3.95 6.97 24.34
N THR A 50 -4.40 7.50 25.48
CA THR A 50 -4.34 6.81 26.78
C THR A 50 -5.57 5.96 27.08
N LEU A 51 -6.73 6.26 26.49
CA LEU A 51 -7.95 5.47 26.64
C LEU A 51 -8.02 4.31 25.65
N ILE A 52 -7.70 4.55 24.38
CA ILE A 52 -7.86 3.55 23.31
C ILE A 52 -6.88 2.37 23.48
N SER A 53 -5.64 2.63 23.93
CA SER A 53 -4.62 1.59 24.12
C SER A 53 -4.95 0.55 25.22
N LYS A 54 -5.85 0.88 26.15
CA LYS A 54 -6.27 -0.05 27.22
C LYS A 54 -7.26 -1.10 26.74
N TRP A 55 -8.10 -0.77 25.76
CA TRP A 55 -9.17 -1.65 25.28
C TRP A 55 -8.79 -2.42 24.00
N ILE A 56 -7.79 -1.96 23.24
CA ILE A 56 -7.33 -2.66 22.03
C ILE A 56 -6.76 -4.05 22.35
N LYS A 57 -5.94 -4.17 23.39
CA LYS A 57 -5.26 -5.43 23.74
C LYS A 57 -6.24 -6.59 24.02
N PRO A 58 -7.28 -6.44 24.87
CA PRO A 58 -8.24 -7.51 25.09
C PRO A 58 -9.09 -7.82 23.85
N ILE A 59 -9.47 -6.81 23.05
CA ILE A 59 -10.28 -7.02 21.84
C ILE A 59 -9.54 -7.87 20.80
N ILE A 60 -8.24 -7.58 20.57
CA ILE A 60 -7.42 -8.36 19.64
C ILE A 60 -7.29 -9.82 20.10
N ALA A 61 -7.09 -10.06 21.40
CA ALA A 61 -7.00 -11.41 21.94
C ALA A 61 -8.29 -12.22 21.73
N ILE A 62 -9.45 -11.59 21.91
CA ILE A 62 -10.77 -12.22 21.68
C ILE A 62 -10.94 -12.58 20.20
N ILE A 63 -10.59 -11.69 19.28
CA ILE A 63 -10.71 -11.95 17.84
C ILE A 63 -9.83 -13.13 17.42
N ILE A 64 -8.59 -13.19 17.89
CA ILE A 64 -7.67 -14.31 17.60
C ILE A 64 -8.25 -15.63 18.12
N ALA A 65 -8.78 -15.65 19.35
CA ALA A 65 -9.40 -16.85 19.92
C ALA A 65 -10.59 -17.35 19.07
N VAL A 66 -11.46 -16.44 18.61
CA VAL A 66 -12.60 -16.78 17.76
C VAL A 66 -12.15 -17.38 16.41
N ILE A 67 -11.12 -16.81 15.78
CA ILE A 67 -10.57 -17.33 14.51
C ILE A 67 -10.00 -18.74 14.70
N CYS A 68 -9.26 -18.98 15.79
CA CYS A 68 -8.73 -20.31 16.11
C CYS A 68 -9.84 -21.33 16.30
N LEU A 69 -10.92 -20.98 17.01
CA LEU A 69 -12.08 -21.86 17.22
C LEU A 69 -12.80 -22.16 15.90
N PHE A 70 -12.95 -21.17 15.01
CA PHE A 70 -13.56 -21.36 13.71
C PHE A 70 -12.78 -22.36 12.84
N ARG A 71 -11.45 -22.32 12.88
CA ARG A 71 -10.59 -23.28 12.14
C ARG A 71 -10.76 -24.71 12.64
N ILE A 72 -10.94 -24.91 13.95
CA ILE A 72 -11.18 -26.23 14.54
C ILE A 72 -12.54 -26.79 14.09
N MET A 73 -13.57 -25.94 14.02
CA MET A 73 -14.91 -26.35 13.56
C MET A 73 -14.96 -26.76 12.08
N VAL A 74 -14.16 -26.13 11.21
CA VAL A 74 -14.11 -26.47 9.77
C VAL A 74 -13.52 -27.87 9.53
N ILE A 75 -12.54 -28.28 10.32
CA ILE A 75 -11.91 -29.61 10.20
C ILE A 75 -12.87 -30.72 10.64
N TRP A 76 -13.68 -30.48 11.69
CA TRP A 76 -14.61 -31.49 12.21
C TRP A 76 -15.81 -31.80 11.30
N LYS A 77 -16.18 -30.89 10.39
CA LYS A 77 -17.25 -31.12 9.41
C LYS A 77 -16.79 -31.82 8.11
N GLY A 78 -15.48 -31.92 7.88
CA GLY A 78 -14.90 -32.52 6.68
C GLY A 78 -14.50 -33.97 6.90
N GLY A 79 -15.47 -34.89 6.89
CA GLY A 79 -15.17 -36.31 6.68
C GLY A 79 -14.46 -36.48 5.34
N VAL A 80 -13.18 -36.84 5.37
CA VAL A 80 -12.35 -37.05 4.18
C VAL A 80 -12.74 -38.34 3.47
N ASN A 81 -13.68 -38.25 2.53
CA ASN A 81 -13.80 -39.24 1.46
C ASN A 81 -12.90 -38.79 0.32
N SER A 82 -11.64 -39.22 0.34
CA SER A 82 -10.76 -39.12 -0.83
C SER A 82 -11.25 -40.09 -1.91
N VAL A 83 -12.16 -39.64 -2.77
CA VAL A 83 -12.48 -40.32 -4.01
C VAL A 83 -11.50 -39.79 -5.06
N VAL A 84 -10.46 -40.58 -5.34
CA VAL A 84 -9.55 -40.32 -6.45
C VAL A 84 -10.35 -40.54 -7.73
N PHE A 85 -10.79 -39.46 -8.37
CA PHE A 85 -11.29 -39.51 -9.73
C PHE A 85 -10.09 -39.61 -10.67
N CYS A 86 -9.83 -40.81 -11.19
CA CYS A 86 -9.01 -40.95 -12.39
C CYS A 86 -9.83 -40.39 -13.55
N GLU A 87 -9.61 -39.12 -13.89
CA GLU A 87 -10.09 -38.60 -15.16
C GLU A 87 -9.29 -39.28 -16.28
N LYS A 88 -10.06 -39.80 -17.21
CA LYS A 88 -9.68 -40.63 -18.35
C LYS A 88 -8.51 -39.95 -19.10
N VAL A 89 -7.36 -40.60 -19.18
CA VAL A 89 -6.23 -40.12 -20.00
C VAL A 89 -6.68 -40.05 -21.45
N ASP A 90 -6.69 -38.84 -22.01
CA ASP A 90 -7.07 -38.56 -23.38
C ASP A 90 -6.27 -39.45 -24.35
N SER A 91 -6.99 -40.24 -25.13
CA SER A 91 -6.46 -41.23 -26.07
C SER A 91 -5.92 -40.60 -27.37
N GLN A 92 -5.52 -39.33 -27.33
CA GLN A 92 -5.18 -38.54 -28.54
C GLN A 92 -3.81 -37.87 -28.51
N LEU A 93 -2.87 -38.34 -27.69
CA LEU A 93 -1.47 -37.95 -27.85
C LEU A 93 -0.83 -38.83 -28.94
N LEU A 94 -0.86 -38.33 -30.18
CA LEU A 94 0.05 -38.78 -31.24
C LEU A 94 1.50 -38.52 -30.77
N PRO A 95 2.44 -39.46 -30.98
CA PRO A 95 3.83 -39.24 -30.56
C PRO A 95 4.42 -38.06 -31.32
N ILE A 96 4.79 -37.01 -30.58
CA ILE A 96 5.49 -35.84 -31.11
C ILE A 96 6.86 -36.33 -31.57
N ASN A 97 7.14 -36.22 -32.87
CA ASN A 97 8.44 -36.53 -33.45
C ASN A 97 9.53 -35.68 -32.76
N LYS A 98 10.68 -36.32 -32.47
CA LYS A 98 11.93 -35.68 -32.06
C LYS A 98 12.19 -34.44 -32.93
N GLY A 99 12.15 -33.23 -32.37
CA GLY A 99 12.58 -32.05 -33.12
C GLY A 99 12.27 -30.68 -32.52
N ASP A 100 11.17 -30.51 -31.80
CA ASP A 100 10.72 -29.14 -31.50
C ASP A 100 11.19 -28.64 -30.13
N SER A 101 11.98 -27.56 -30.17
CA SER A 101 12.59 -26.91 -29.03
C SER A 101 11.56 -26.01 -28.33
N PHE A 102 11.24 -26.32 -27.08
CA PHE A 102 10.46 -25.44 -26.22
C PHE A 102 11.32 -24.27 -25.73
N LYS A 103 10.88 -23.03 -25.98
CA LYS A 103 11.44 -21.83 -25.32
C LYS A 103 10.78 -21.67 -23.96
N ALA A 104 11.55 -21.87 -22.89
CA ALA A 104 11.16 -21.41 -21.56
C ALA A 104 11.19 -19.87 -21.54
N GLY A 105 10.07 -19.23 -21.18
CA GLY A 105 10.01 -17.79 -20.96
C GLY A 105 10.88 -17.36 -19.78
N ASN A 106 11.47 -16.16 -19.86
CA ASN A 106 12.39 -15.63 -18.86
C ASN A 106 11.66 -15.27 -17.55
N TYR A 107 12.18 -15.78 -16.43
CA TYR A 107 11.87 -15.24 -15.10
C TYR A 107 12.96 -14.23 -14.75
N TYR A 108 12.57 -12.98 -14.52
CA TYR A 108 13.43 -11.97 -13.92
C TYR A 108 13.30 -12.07 -12.40
N TYR A 109 14.43 -12.24 -11.71
CA TYR A 109 14.59 -12.01 -10.27
C TYR A 109 15.27 -10.65 -10.05
#